data_AF-A0A0N1PAI5-F1
#
_entry.id   AF-A0A0N1PAI5-F1
#
_cell.length_a   1.000
_cell.length_b   1.000
_cell.length_c   1.000
_cell.angle_alpha   90.00
_cell.angle_beta   90.00
_cell.angle_gamma   90.00
#
_symmetry.space_group_name_H-M   'P 1'
#
loop_
_entity.id
_entity.type
_entity.pdbx_description
1 polymer ?
#
loop_
_entity_poly.entity_id
_entity_poly.type
_entity_poly.pdbx_seq_one_letter_code
_entity_poly.pdbx_strand_id
1 'polypeptide(L)' 'MKSNSYLPRRFTVALTNLDVDLETVGGVTYPHHLFGANTALLNEDGELLLPGVRGEVHVKEGHKYTVEHVEPR' A
#
# COMPACT_ATOMS: atom_id res chain seq x y z
N MET A 1 0.79 30.86 -16.55
CA MET A 1 1.17 29.66 -15.77
C MET A 1 0.23 28.53 -16.19
N LYS A 2 0.74 27.49 -16.86
CA LYS A 2 -0.09 26.32 -17.19
C LYS A 2 -0.34 25.55 -15.89
N SER A 3 -1.60 25.51 -15.45
CA SER A 3 -2.01 24.67 -14.34
C SER A 3 -1.85 23.22 -14.81
N ASN A 4 -0.75 22.58 -14.41
CA ASN A 4 -0.50 21.19 -14.72
C ASN A 4 -1.40 20.39 -13.78
N SER A 5 -2.60 20.05 -14.26
CA SER A 5 -3.51 19.15 -13.58
C SER A 5 -2.89 17.75 -13.58
N TYR A 6 -1.97 17.50 -12.63
CA TYR A 6 -1.46 16.17 -12.35
C TYR A 6 -2.60 15.36 -11.74
N LEU A 7 -3.39 14.71 -12.60
CA LEU A 7 -4.25 13.63 -12.14
C LEU A 7 -3.33 12.59 -11.48
N PRO A 8 -3.60 12.19 -10.23
CA PRO A 8 -2.75 11.24 -9.55
C PRO A 8 -2.74 9.93 -10.35
N ARG A 9 -1.55 9.45 -10.70
CA ARG A 9 -1.37 8.22 -11.47
C ARG A 9 -1.93 7.04 -10.66
N ARG A 10 -2.79 6.25 -11.29
CA ARG A 10 -3.36 5.04 -10.70
C ARG A 10 -2.59 3.82 -11.19
N PHE A 11 -2.31 2.91 -10.29
CA PHE A 11 -1.74 1.61 -10.62
C PHE A 11 -2.16 0.58 -9.57
N THR A 12 -2.02 -0.69 -9.90
CA THR A 12 -2.25 -1.79 -8.97
C THR A 12 -0.93 -2.33 -8.44
N VAL A 13 -0.93 -2.79 -7.18
CA VAL A 13 0.17 -3.58 -6.62
C VAL A 13 -0.34 -4.96 -6.22
N ALA A 14 0.45 -5.99 -6.49
CA ALA A 14 0.08 -7.36 -6.21
C ALA A 14 0.36 -7.71 -4.74
N LEU A 15 -0.61 -8.32 -4.06
CA LEU A 15 -0.47 -8.83 -2.69
C LEU A 15 -0.29 -10.35 -2.71
N THR A 16 0.94 -10.79 -2.47
CA THR A 16 1.38 -12.15 -2.79
C THR A 16 0.72 -13.25 -1.96
N ASN A 17 0.25 -12.93 -0.76
CA ASN A 17 -0.35 -13.89 0.16
C ASN A 17 -1.87 -13.78 0.27
N LEU A 18 -2.50 -12.91 -0.53
CA LEU A 18 -3.95 -12.70 -0.54
C LEU A 18 -4.57 -12.88 -1.93
N ASP A 19 -3.75 -13.07 -2.97
CA ASP A 19 -4.19 -13.21 -4.37
C ASP A 19 -5.16 -12.10 -4.82
N VAL A 20 -4.88 -10.87 -4.35
CA VAL A 20 -5.63 -9.66 -4.70
C VAL A 20 -4.69 -8.56 -5.16
N ASP A 21 -5.19 -7.74 -6.08
CA ASP A 21 -4.54 -6.52 -6.52
C ASP A 21 -5.09 -5.31 -5.76
N LEU A 22 -4.19 -4.43 -5.34
CA LEU A 22 -4.50 -3.24 -4.57
C LEU A 22 -4.40 -1.98 -5.43
N GLU A 23 -5.55 -1.35 -5.74
CA GLU A 23 -5.57 -0.04 -6.43
C GLU A 23 -4.90 1.02 -5.56
N THR A 24 -3.95 1.72 -6.16
CA THR A 24 -3.12 2.75 -5.53
C THR A 24 -3.27 4.04 -6.30
N VAL A 25 -3.48 5.16 -5.60
CA VAL A 25 -3.63 6.49 -6.20
C VAL A 25 -2.44 7.36 -5.80
N GLY A 26 -1.61 7.75 -6.77
CA GLY A 26 -0.44 8.59 -6.52
C GLY A 26 0.65 7.92 -5.68
N GLY A 27 0.71 6.58 -5.68
CA GLY A 27 1.65 5.82 -4.85
C GLY A 27 1.22 5.61 -3.40
N VAL A 28 -0.01 5.98 -3.05
CA VAL A 28 -0.56 5.85 -1.71
C VAL A 28 -1.67 4.80 -1.67
N THR A 29 -1.63 3.94 -0.66
CA THR A 29 -2.70 2.97 -0.37
C THR A 29 -3.04 2.91 1.11
N TYR A 30 -4.22 2.38 1.46
CA TYR A 30 -4.76 2.35 2.82
C TYR A 30 -5.09 0.90 3.21
N PRO A 31 -4.09 0.12 3.65
CA PRO A 31 -4.25 -1.32 3.88
C PRO A 31 -5.27 -1.65 4.99
N HIS A 32 -5.45 -0.76 5.97
CA HIS A 32 -6.42 -0.93 7.04
C HIS A 32 -7.89 -0.96 6.55
N HIS A 33 -8.19 -0.42 5.37
CA HIS A 33 -9.52 -0.54 4.77
C HIS A 33 -9.80 -1.91 4.14
N LEU A 34 -8.76 -2.71 3.89
CA LEU A 34 -8.88 -3.96 3.13
C LEU A 34 -8.81 -5.19 4.00
N PHE A 35 -7.97 -5.17 5.03
CA PHE A 35 -7.62 -6.38 5.79
C PHE A 35 -7.93 -6.27 7.29
N GLY A 36 -8.53 -5.16 7.71
CA GLY A 36 -8.88 -4.89 9.11
C GLY A 36 -7.80 -4.14 9.88
N ALA A 37 -8.06 -3.91 11.16
CA ALA A 37 -7.06 -3.37 12.07
C ALA A 37 -5.91 -4.38 12.27
N ASN A 38 -4.69 -3.89 12.50
CA ASN A 38 -3.49 -4.70 12.75
C ASN A 38 -2.89 -5.43 11.55
N THR A 39 -2.98 -4.85 10.36
CA THR A 39 -2.26 -5.37 9.19
C THR A 39 -1.13 -4.45 8.78
N ALA A 40 0.04 -5.03 8.49
CA ALA A 40 1.21 -4.34 7.95
C ALA A 40 1.52 -4.84 6.53
N LEU A 41 2.15 -3.99 5.73
CA LEU A 41 2.68 -4.37 4.43
C LEU A 41 4.19 -4.57 4.55
N LEU A 42 4.70 -5.63 3.94
CA LEU A 42 6.12 -5.88 3.78
C LEU A 42 6.47 -5.76 2.30
N ASN A 43 7.63 -5.19 2.00
CA ASN A 43 8.17 -5.17 0.64
C ASN A 43 8.81 -6.52 0.27
N GLU A 44 9.38 -6.59 -0.94
CA GLU A 44 10.00 -7.80 -1.50
C GLU A 44 11.23 -8.27 -0.69
N ASP A 45 11.86 -7.36 0.05
CA ASP A 45 13.01 -7.63 0.93
C ASP A 45 12.57 -8.05 2.35
N GLY A 46 11.27 -8.08 2.62
CA GLY A 46 10.71 -8.37 3.95
C GLY A 46 10.76 -7.17 4.91
N GLU A 47 11.02 -5.96 4.42
CA GLU A 47 10.99 -4.75 5.25
C GLU A 47 9.56 -4.27 5.46
N LEU A 48 9.25 -3.93 6.70
CA LEU A 48 7.94 -3.46 7.10
C LEU A 48 7.72 -1.99 6.69
N LEU A 49 6.64 -1.76 5.95
CA LEU A 49 6.18 -0.44 5.55
C LEU A 49 5.28 0.14 6.64
N LEU A 50 5.79 1.15 7.33
CA LEU A 50 5.06 1.83 8.38
C LEU A 50 3.97 2.76 7.80
N PRO A 51 2.77 2.77 8.40
CA PRO A 51 1.74 3.73 8.02
C PRO A 51 2.17 5.15 8.41
N GLY A 52 1.79 6.12 7.57
CA GLY A 52 1.86 7.54 7.85
C GLY A 52 0.82 7.98 8.89
N VAL A 53 0.75 9.30 9.11
CA VAL A 53 -0.11 9.92 10.13
C VAL A 53 -1.60 9.61 9.91
N ARG A 54 -2.03 9.36 8.67
CA ARG A 54 -3.42 9.07 8.31
C ARG A 54 -3.64 7.58 8.01
N GLY A 55 -2.70 6.71 8.39
CA GLY A 55 -2.78 5.28 8.12
C GLY A 55 -2.45 4.90 6.69
N GLU A 56 -1.91 5.83 5.90
CA GLU A 56 -1.53 5.64 4.51
C GLU A 56 -0.17 4.97 4.38
N VAL A 57 0.00 4.09 3.39
CA VAL A 57 1.26 3.43 3.08
C VAL A 57 1.69 3.79 1.66
N HIS A 58 2.98 4.10 1.50
CA HIS A 58 3.56 4.39 0.19
C HIS A 58 4.05 3.11 -0.48
N VAL A 59 3.59 2.88 -1.71
CA VAL A 59 3.96 1.73 -2.54
C VAL A 59 4.41 2.20 -3.92
N LYS A 60 5.11 1.33 -4.64
CA LYS A 60 5.70 1.60 -5.96
C LYS A 60 5.08 0.69 -7.01
N GLU A 61 4.89 1.23 -8.21
CA GLU A 61 4.37 0.50 -9.35
C GLU A 61 5.35 -0.60 -9.79
N GLY A 62 4.81 -1.79 -10.12
CA GLY A 62 5.59 -2.94 -10.56
C GLY A 62 6.25 -3.75 -9.43
N HIS A 63 6.08 -3.36 -8.18
CA HIS A 63 6.56 -4.12 -7.02
C HIS A 63 5.48 -5.01 -6.42
N LYS A 64 5.91 -6.05 -5.71
CA LYS A 64 5.07 -6.94 -4.93
C LYS A 64 5.16 -6.63 -3.45
N TYR A 65 4.07 -6.89 -2.74
CA TYR A 65 4.01 -6.72 -1.29
C TYR A 65 3.35 -7.92 -0.64
N THR A 66 3.65 -8.12 0.63
CA THR A 66 3.05 -9.17 1.46
C THR A 66 2.30 -8.51 2.60
N VAL A 67 1.11 -8.99 2.89
CA VAL A 67 0.34 -8.53 4.05
C VAL A 67 0.69 -9.41 5.25
N GLU A 68 1.02 -8.82 6.38
CA GLU A 68 1.23 -9.56 7.62
C GLU A 68 0.28 -9.08 8.71
N HIS A 69 -0.32 -10.04 9.41
CA HIS A 69 -1.15 -9.74 10.57
C HIS A 69 -0.25 -9.56 11.78
N VAL A 70 -0.31 -8.39 12.40
CA VAL A 70 0.50 -8.03 13.56
C VAL A 70 -0.34 -8.28 14.81
N GLU A 71 0.00 -9.27 15.62
CA GLU A 71 -0.70 -9.45 16.89
C GLU A 71 -0.28 -8.36 17.89
N PRO A 72 -1.24 -7.63 18.51
CA PRO A 72 -0.91 -6.74 19.61
C PRO A 72 -0.37 -7.58 20.78
N ARG A 73 0.81 -7.22 21.28
CA ARG A 73 1.37 -7.77 22.51
C ARG A 73 0.76 -7.15 23.75
#